data_AF-A0A1I6K335-F1
#
_entry.id   AF-A0A1I6K335-F1
#
_cell.length_a   1.000
_cell.length_b   1.000
_cell.length_c   1.000
_cell.angle_alpha   90.00
_cell.angle_beta   90.00
_cell.angle_gamma   90.00
#
_symmetry.space_group_name_H-M   'P 1'
#
loop_
_entity.id
_entity.type
_entity.pdbx_description
1 polymer ?
#
loop_
_entity_poly.entity_id
_entity_poly.type
_entity_poly.pdbx_seq_one_letter_code
_entity_poly.pdbx_strand_id
1 'polypeptide(L)'
;MAKPDHTAPARLSDPLGDKPSIPCGRSRALSGADREARKRRSIKLTGIAIAVDAVACVLARSDALEGAQANAMSMDAAHDPLTLECRGGLLVAVHFLNQYAKKVKQGKVAGD
;
A
#
# COMPACT_ATOMS: atom_id res chain seq x y z
N MET A 1 35.37 49.87 -33.97
CA MET A 1 34.05 49.32 -34.37
C MET A 1 34.16 48.85 -35.81
N ALA A 2 33.96 47.55 -36.05
CA ALA A 2 33.82 46.93 -37.35
C ALA A 2 32.74 45.84 -37.22
N LYS A 3 31.70 45.89 -38.07
CA LYS A 3 30.56 44.95 -38.06
C LYS A 3 31.00 43.62 -38.69
N PRO A 4 30.57 42.45 -38.20
CA PRO A 4 30.78 41.20 -38.93
C PRO A 4 29.71 41.06 -40.03
N ASP A 5 30.17 40.98 -41.28
CA ASP A 5 29.34 40.70 -42.46
C ASP A 5 28.81 39.26 -42.44
N HIS A 6 27.51 39.15 -42.73
CA HIS A 6 26.77 37.90 -42.89
C HIS A 6 26.96 37.39 -44.33
N THR A 7 28.04 36.65 -44.60
CA THR A 7 28.20 35.98 -45.89
C THR A 7 29.03 34.71 -45.78
N ALA A 8 28.40 33.58 -45.43
CA ALA A 8 28.85 32.26 -45.91
C ALA A 8 27.73 31.21 -45.80
N PRO A 9 27.68 30.24 -46.72
CA PRO A 9 26.43 29.67 -47.25
C PRO A 9 25.99 28.37 -46.55
N ALA A 10 24.68 28.09 -46.67
CA ALA A 10 24.03 26.86 -46.23
C ALA A 10 24.73 25.62 -46.82
N ARG A 11 25.27 24.77 -45.94
CA ARG A 11 25.64 23.39 -46.29
C ARG A 11 24.60 22.45 -45.71
N LEU A 12 23.60 22.14 -46.54
CA LEU A 12 22.82 20.91 -46.43
C LEU A 12 23.74 19.75 -46.80
N SER A 13 24.15 18.95 -45.82
CA SER A 13 24.64 17.58 -45.99
C SER A 13 24.69 16.91 -44.61
N ASP A 14 23.55 16.38 -44.18
CA ASP A 14 23.54 15.16 -43.35
C ASP A 14 23.45 13.96 -44.34
N PRO A 15 23.86 12.71 -44.01
CA PRO A 15 23.56 12.11 -42.71
C PRO A 15 24.56 11.04 -42.17
N LEU A 16 24.20 10.52 -40.99
CA LEU A 16 24.56 9.22 -40.40
C LEU A 16 25.91 9.10 -39.70
N GLY A 17 25.94 9.60 -38.47
CA GLY A 17 26.72 9.02 -37.38
C GLY A 17 25.79 8.63 -36.24
N ASP A 18 25.35 7.37 -36.24
CA ASP A 18 24.58 6.71 -35.17
C ASP A 18 25.28 6.89 -33.82
N LYS A 19 24.89 7.93 -33.08
CA LYS A 19 24.92 7.92 -31.62
C LYS A 19 23.48 7.76 -31.18
N PRO A 20 23.08 6.61 -30.61
CA PRO A 20 21.87 6.59 -29.81
C PRO A 20 22.15 7.49 -28.60
N SER A 21 21.71 8.75 -28.71
CA SER A 21 21.44 9.57 -27.54
C SER A 21 20.40 8.80 -26.75
N ILE A 22 20.84 8.05 -25.74
CA ILE A 22 19.98 7.45 -24.73
C ILE A 22 19.06 8.60 -24.29
N PRO A 23 17.74 8.53 -24.53
CA PRO A 23 16.86 9.55 -24.01
C PRO A 23 16.94 9.39 -22.49
N CYS A 24 17.54 10.37 -21.82
CA CYS A 24 17.51 10.54 -20.37
C CYS A 24 16.13 10.09 -19.90
N GLY A 25 16.12 9.06 -19.06
CA GLY A 25 14.93 8.32 -18.68
C GLY A 25 13.78 9.28 -18.44
N ARG A 26 12.81 9.26 -19.36
CA ARG A 26 11.50 9.89 -19.13
C ARG A 26 10.99 9.23 -17.87
N SER A 27 11.11 9.92 -16.75
CA SER A 27 10.23 9.74 -15.61
C SER A 27 8.83 9.91 -16.20
N ARG A 28 8.19 8.79 -16.50
CA ARG A 28 6.81 8.77 -16.97
C ARG A 28 6.05 9.45 -15.84
N ALA A 29 5.67 10.71 -16.04
CA ALA A 29 4.88 11.43 -15.07
C ALA A 29 3.65 10.57 -14.82
N LEU A 30 3.60 9.94 -13.64
CA LEU A 30 2.44 9.16 -13.24
C LEU A 30 1.25 10.12 -13.40
N SER A 31 0.32 9.75 -14.28
CA SER A 31 -0.90 10.52 -14.48
C SER A 31 -1.51 10.80 -13.11
N GLY A 32 -2.15 11.96 -12.94
CA GLY A 32 -2.84 12.28 -11.67
C GLY A 32 -3.78 11.15 -11.22
N ALA A 33 -4.37 10.43 -12.18
CA ALA A 33 -5.18 9.24 -11.95
C ALA A 33 -4.39 8.06 -11.33
N ASP A 34 -3.16 7.79 -11.80
CA ASP A 34 -2.31 6.73 -11.26
C ASP A 34 -1.85 7.04 -9.83
N ARG A 35 -1.51 8.32 -9.56
CA ARG A 35 -1.12 8.79 -8.23
C ARG A 35 -2.28 8.65 -7.24
N GLU A 36 -3.48 9.04 -7.65
CA GLU A 36 -4.68 8.94 -6.83
C GLU A 36 -5.08 7.47 -6.59
N ALA A 37 -5.02 6.63 -7.63
CA ALA A 37 -5.25 5.19 -7.49
C ALA A 37 -4.22 4.51 -6.57
N ARG A 38 -2.96 4.95 -6.58
CA ARG A 38 -1.93 4.47 -5.65
C ARG A 38 -2.20 4.94 -4.22
N LYS A 39 -2.61 6.20 -4.02
CA LYS A 39 -2.99 6.75 -2.72
C LYS A 39 -4.17 5.99 -2.12
N ARG A 40 -5.25 5.79 -2.89
CA ARG A 40 -6.43 5.00 -2.47
C ARG A 40 -6.06 3.57 -2.08
N ARG A 41 -5.22 2.90 -2.88
CA ARG A 41 -4.69 1.56 -2.54
C ARG A 41 -3.91 1.56 -1.24
N SER A 42 -3.04 2.56 -1.03
CA SER A 42 -2.30 2.69 0.23
C SER A 42 -3.22 2.84 1.43
N ILE A 43 -4.23 3.72 1.35
CA ILE A 43 -5.21 3.93 2.42
C ILE A 43 -5.96 2.64 2.74
N LYS A 44 -6.45 1.92 1.72
CA LYS A 44 -7.13 0.63 1.92
C LYS A 44 -6.23 -0.38 2.64
N LEU A 45 -4.96 -0.49 2.24
CA LEU A 45 -4.01 -1.41 2.89
C LEU A 45 -3.70 -1.02 4.33
N THR A 46 -3.56 0.27 4.62
CA THR A 46 -3.37 0.77 5.99
C THR A 46 -4.59 0.46 6.86
N GLY A 47 -5.81 0.67 6.35
CA GLY A 47 -7.04 0.31 7.07
C GLY A 47 -7.13 -1.18 7.38
N ILE A 48 -6.72 -2.04 6.44
CA ILE A 48 -6.66 -3.49 6.68
C ILE A 48 -5.63 -3.84 7.76
N ALA A 49 -4.44 -3.22 7.73
CA ALA A 49 -3.41 -3.46 8.73
C ALA A 49 -3.91 -3.08 10.14
N ILE A 50 -4.56 -1.93 10.28
CA ILE A 50 -5.16 -1.49 11.55
C ILE A 50 -6.22 -2.48 12.03
N ALA A 51 -7.08 -2.97 11.14
CA ALA A 51 -8.12 -3.94 11.50
C ALA A 51 -7.51 -5.26 11.99
N VAL A 52 -6.47 -5.78 11.33
CA VAL A 52 -5.77 -6.99 11.76
C VAL A 52 -5.11 -6.79 13.14
N ASP A 53 -4.47 -5.65 13.36
CA ASP A 53 -3.83 -5.32 14.63
C ASP A 53 -4.84 -5.20 15.79
N ALA A 54 -6.00 -4.59 15.53
CA ALA A 54 -7.10 -4.52 16.49
C ALA A 54 -7.61 -5.91 16.88
N VAL A 55 -7.75 -6.83 15.90
CA VAL A 55 -8.13 -8.22 16.18
C VAL A 55 -7.07 -8.93 17.01
N ALA A 56 -5.78 -8.76 16.69
CA ALA A 56 -4.69 -9.34 17.46
C ALA A 56 -4.69 -8.83 18.92
N CYS A 57 -4.90 -7.54 19.12
CA CYS A 57 -5.04 -6.94 20.46
C CYS A 57 -6.19 -7.56 21.25
N VAL A 58 -7.35 -7.76 20.61
CA VAL A 58 -8.53 -8.37 21.24
C VAL A 58 -8.26 -9.83 21.64
N LEU A 59 -7.64 -10.61 20.76
CA LEU A 59 -7.27 -12.00 21.06
C LEU A 59 -6.26 -12.07 22.21
N ALA A 60 -5.19 -11.28 22.17
CA ALA A 60 -4.18 -11.26 23.22
C ALA A 60 -4.75 -10.84 24.59
N ARG A 61 -5.69 -9.89 24.62
CA ARG A 61 -6.40 -9.51 25.85
C ARG A 61 -7.25 -10.65 26.38
N SER A 62 -7.93 -11.39 25.50
CA SER A 62 -8.70 -12.57 25.89
C SER A 62 -7.81 -13.67 26.47
N ASP A 63 -6.66 -13.94 25.85
CA ASP A 63 -5.69 -14.93 26.33
C ASP A 63 -5.15 -14.55 27.72
N ALA A 64 -4.86 -13.25 27.93
CA ALA A 64 -4.41 -12.73 29.22
C ALA A 64 -5.50 -12.85 30.31
N LEU A 65 -6.78 -12.64 29.96
CA LEU A 65 -7.91 -12.82 30.88
C LEU A 65 -8.08 -14.30 31.28
N GLU A 66 -8.01 -15.23 30.33
CA GLU A 66 -8.04 -16.67 30.65
C GLU A 66 -6.89 -17.07 31.58
N GLY A 67 -5.67 -16.57 31.30
CA GLY A 67 -4.51 -16.81 32.17
C GLY A 67 -4.66 -16.22 33.57
N ALA A 68 -5.28 -15.05 33.72
CA ALA A 68 -5.54 -14.44 35.02
C ALA A 68 -6.61 -15.18 35.82
N GLN A 69 -7.68 -15.64 35.16
CA GLN A 69 -8.74 -16.46 35.78
C GLN A 69 -8.21 -17.81 36.26
N ALA A 70 -7.37 -18.47 35.45
CA ALA A 70 -6.74 -19.75 35.82
C ALA A 70 -5.82 -19.65 37.05
N ASN A 71 -5.28 -18.46 37.32
CA ASN A 71 -4.38 -18.19 38.45
C ASN A 71 -5.09 -17.57 39.67
N ALA A 72 -6.42 -17.69 39.76
CA ALA A 72 -7.24 -17.29 40.91
C ALA A 72 -7.16 -15.80 41.31
N MET A 73 -6.77 -14.90 40.40
CA MET A 73 -7.09 -13.49 40.59
C MET A 73 -8.59 -13.33 40.39
N SER A 74 -9.31 -12.99 41.46
CA SER A 74 -10.72 -12.59 41.43
C SER A 74 -10.87 -11.39 40.49
N MET A 75 -11.07 -11.65 39.20
CA MET A 75 -11.44 -10.63 38.24
C MET A 75 -12.92 -10.34 38.40
N ASP A 76 -13.24 -9.06 38.42
CA ASP A 76 -14.61 -8.56 38.46
C ASP A 76 -15.42 -9.22 37.33
N ALA A 77 -16.65 -9.66 37.61
CA ALA A 77 -17.49 -10.48 36.71
C ALA A 77 -17.91 -9.77 35.40
N ALA A 78 -17.38 -8.58 35.14
CA ALA A 78 -17.63 -7.80 33.94
C ALA A 78 -16.76 -8.23 32.74
N HIS A 79 -15.73 -9.06 32.92
CA HIS A 79 -14.74 -9.37 31.88
C HIS A 79 -14.57 -10.88 31.69
N ASP A 80 -15.52 -11.49 30.99
CA ASP A 80 -15.37 -12.86 30.52
C ASP A 80 -14.44 -12.92 29.30
N PRO A 81 -13.54 -13.91 29.24
CA PRO A 81 -12.76 -14.17 28.04
C PRO A 81 -13.66 -14.52 26.86
N LEU A 82 -13.17 -14.28 25.65
CA LEU A 82 -13.91 -14.59 24.43
C LEU A 82 -14.20 -16.09 24.33
N THR A 83 -15.41 -16.42 23.92
CA THR A 83 -15.76 -17.80 23.60
C THR A 83 -14.94 -18.32 22.42
N LEU A 84 -14.81 -19.65 22.33
CA LEU A 84 -14.12 -20.30 21.23
C LEU A 84 -14.71 -19.89 19.85
N GLU A 85 -16.03 -19.74 19.76
CA GLU A 85 -16.73 -19.30 18.56
C GLU A 85 -16.34 -17.87 18.16
N CYS A 86 -16.31 -16.94 19.14
CA CYS A 86 -15.89 -15.56 18.89
C CYS A 86 -14.43 -15.49 18.42
N ARG A 87 -13.53 -16.23 19.06
CA ARG A 87 -12.12 -16.34 18.61
C ARG A 87 -12.02 -16.89 17.19
N GLY A 88 -12.74 -17.96 16.90
CA GLY A 88 -12.80 -18.56 15.57
C GLY A 88 -13.29 -17.56 14.51
N GLY A 89 -14.37 -16.82 14.82
CA GLY A 89 -14.90 -15.76 13.96
C GLY A 89 -13.89 -14.66 13.68
N LEU A 90 -13.13 -14.21 14.69
CA LEU A 90 -12.07 -13.21 14.53
C LEU A 90 -10.92 -13.71 13.64
N LEU A 91 -10.50 -14.97 13.78
CA LEU A 91 -9.47 -15.57 12.92
C LEU A 91 -9.96 -15.67 11.46
N VAL A 92 -11.22 -16.04 11.24
CA VAL A 92 -11.85 -16.06 9.92
C VAL A 92 -11.92 -14.65 9.33
N ALA A 93 -12.27 -13.63 10.14
CA ALA A 93 -12.26 -12.24 9.69
C ALA A 93 -10.86 -11.79 9.25
N VAL A 94 -9.80 -12.13 9.99
CA VAL A 94 -8.40 -11.88 9.60
C VAL A 94 -8.05 -12.59 8.29
N HIS A 95 -8.53 -13.82 8.09
CA HIS A 95 -8.35 -14.52 6.82
C HIS A 95 -8.97 -13.73 5.66
N PHE A 96 -10.22 -13.28 5.79
CA PHE A 96 -10.90 -12.47 4.77
C PHE A 96 -10.19 -11.15 4.50
N LEU A 97 -9.76 -10.45 5.55
CA LEU A 97 -8.99 -9.20 5.44
C LEU A 97 -7.68 -9.42 4.67
N ASN A 98 -6.98 -10.53 4.92
CA ASN A 98 -5.76 -10.88 4.20
C ASN A 98 -6.03 -11.20 2.72
N GLN A 99 -7.11 -11.92 2.41
CA GLN A 99 -7.50 -12.17 1.01
C GLN A 99 -7.88 -10.86 0.30
N TYR A 100 -8.59 -9.97 0.99
CA TYR A 100 -8.93 -8.67 0.47
C TYR A 100 -7.68 -7.80 0.24
N ALA A 101 -6.72 -7.80 1.16
CA ALA A 101 -5.44 -7.11 1.00
C ALA A 101 -4.69 -7.57 -0.25
N LYS A 102 -4.68 -8.88 -0.54
CA LYS A 102 -4.09 -9.43 -1.79
C LYS A 102 -4.80 -8.87 -3.03
N LYS A 103 -6.13 -8.79 -3.02
CA LYS A 103 -6.91 -8.18 -4.12
C LYS A 103 -6.59 -6.69 -4.28
N VAL A 104 -6.47 -5.94 -3.18
CA VAL A 104 -6.11 -4.51 -3.18
C VAL A 104 -4.70 -4.30 -3.76
N LYS A 105 -3.71 -5.12 -3.34
CA LYS A 105 -2.33 -5.08 -3.87
C LYS A 105 -2.28 -5.32 -5.38
N GLN A 106 -3.12 -6.23 -5.88
CA GLN A 106 -3.22 -6.54 -7.32
C GLN A 106 -4.03 -5.51 -8.11
N GLY A 107 -4.62 -4.48 -7.45
CA GLY A 107 -5.50 -3.52 -8.11
C GLY A 107 -6.81 -4.13 -8.63
N LYS A 108 -7.21 -5.29 -8.14
CA LYS A 108 -8.41 -6.03 -8.57
C LYS A 108 -9.67 -5.66 -7.79
N VAL A 109 -9.60 -4.62 -6.97
CA VAL A 109 -10.75 -4.09 -6.24
C VAL A 109 -11.30 -2.93 -7.05
N ALA A 110 -12.48 -3.12 -7.63
CA ALA A 110 -13.19 -2.05 -8.33
C ALA A 110 -13.34 -0.84 -7.39
N GLY A 111 -13.12 0.35 -7.92
CA GLY A 111 -13.38 1.59 -7.17
C GLY A 111 -14.88 1.82 -7.16
N ASP A 112 -15.49 1.67 -5.99
CA ASP A 112 -16.81 2.26 -5.69
C ASP A 112 -16.73 3.80 -5.72
#